data_AF-A0A2N1L3P5-F1
#
_entry.id   AF-A0A2N1L3P5-F1
#
_cell.length_a   1.000
_cell.length_b   1.000
_cell.length_c   1.000
_cell.angle_alpha   90.00
_cell.angle_beta   90.00
_cell.angle_gamma   90.00
#
_symmetry.space_group_name_H-M   'P 1'
#
loop_
_entity.id
_entity.type
_entity.pdbx_description
1 polymer ?
#
loop_
_entity_poly.entity_id
_entity_poly.type
_entity_poly.pdbx_seq_one_letter_code
_entity_poly.pdbx_strand_id
1 'polypeptide(L)'
;MNRLEKGKGAPGLTSLDCHCLFRNRYLLPCKHIFHEHMYGNTKLLTADVWKMFQEMFEESGFEVYESRESVITFVQTEKQKDIENRRLTVAELTERVRDRYWRVEEMGDVRRTEAYISMLESSINPIISQFENK
;
A
#
# COMPACT_ATOMS: atom_id res chain seq x y z
N MET A 1 -4.28 7.07 -9.18
CA MET A 1 -3.88 5.64 -9.31
C MET A 1 -4.92 4.91 -10.14
N ASN A 2 -4.54 4.26 -11.24
CA ASN A 2 -5.48 3.46 -12.04
C ASN A 2 -5.73 2.13 -11.31
N ARG A 3 -6.98 1.84 -10.92
CA ARG A 3 -7.39 0.57 -10.32
C ARG A 3 -7.11 -0.59 -11.30
N LEU A 4 -7.01 -1.82 -10.79
CA LEU A 4 -7.07 -3.03 -11.61
C LEU A 4 -8.54 -3.18 -12.03
N GLU A 5 -8.80 -3.15 -13.34
CA GLU A 5 -10.16 -3.16 -13.89
C GLU A 5 -10.39 -4.42 -14.71
N LYS A 6 -11.48 -5.12 -14.39
CA LYS A 6 -11.94 -6.28 -15.16
C LYS A 6 -12.29 -5.82 -16.58
N GLY A 7 -11.66 -6.43 -17.59
CA GLY A 7 -11.88 -6.13 -19.01
C GLY A 7 -10.72 -5.39 -19.69
N LYS A 8 -9.73 -4.88 -18.94
CA LYS A 8 -8.45 -4.49 -19.54
C LYS A 8 -7.62 -5.74 -19.83
N GLY A 9 -6.93 -5.75 -20.98
CA GLY A 9 -6.04 -6.84 -21.34
C GLY A 9 -5.02 -7.10 -20.24
N ALA A 10 -4.90 -8.34 -19.81
CA ALA A 10 -3.82 -8.75 -18.93
C ALA A 10 -2.47 -8.56 -19.67
N PRO A 11 -1.37 -8.28 -18.97
CA PRO A 11 -0.10 -7.96 -19.63
C PRO A 11 0.52 -9.13 -20.41
N GLY A 12 -0.04 -10.34 -20.29
CA GLY A 12 0.42 -11.54 -20.99
C GLY A 12 1.67 -12.15 -20.35
N LEU A 13 1.86 -11.93 -19.04
CA LEU A 13 3.03 -12.44 -18.34
C LEU A 13 2.93 -13.97 -18.18
N THR A 14 4.00 -14.67 -18.55
CA THR A 14 4.12 -16.13 -18.38
C THR A 14 4.96 -16.51 -17.16
N SER A 15 5.74 -15.58 -16.62
CA SER A 15 6.55 -15.73 -15.39
C SER A 15 6.40 -14.51 -14.48
N LEU A 16 7.02 -14.58 -13.30
CA LEU A 16 7.11 -13.44 -12.38
C LEU A 16 8.08 -12.35 -12.89
N ASP A 17 8.74 -12.51 -14.03
CA ASP A 17 9.73 -11.56 -14.53
C ASP A 17 9.04 -10.35 -15.17
N CYS A 18 8.73 -9.37 -14.33
CA CYS A 18 8.23 -8.08 -14.79
C CYS A 18 9.33 -7.02 -14.65
N HIS A 19 9.72 -6.39 -15.76
CA HIS A 19 10.76 -5.35 -15.76
C HIS A 19 10.22 -3.93 -15.52
N CYS A 20 9.06 -3.80 -14.86
CA CYS A 20 8.55 -2.47 -14.54
C CYS A 20 9.37 -1.81 -13.43
N LEU A 21 9.37 -0.48 -13.39
CA LEU A 21 10.12 0.31 -12.41
C LEU A 21 9.88 -0.14 -10.96
N PHE A 22 8.63 -0.50 -10.62
CA PHE A 22 8.29 -0.98 -9.29
C PHE A 22 8.98 -2.30 -8.94
N ARG A 23 8.91 -3.30 -9.83
CA ARG A 23 9.55 -4.60 -9.58
C ARG A 23 11.07 -4.48 -9.53
N ASN A 24 11.67 -3.69 -10.42
CA ASN A 24 13.13 -3.51 -10.43
C ASN A 24 13.64 -2.79 -9.17
N ARG A 25 12.84 -1.86 -8.61
CA ARG A 25 13.24 -1.07 -7.44
C ARG A 25 13.00 -1.79 -6.11
N TYR A 26 11.89 -2.51 -5.99
CA TYR A 26 11.44 -3.07 -4.72
C TYR A 26 11.50 -4.61 -4.67
N LEU A 27 11.76 -5.26 -5.81
CA LEU A 27 11.75 -6.73 -5.95
C LEU A 27 10.43 -7.42 -5.53
N LEU A 28 9.38 -6.63 -5.30
CA LEU A 28 8.04 -7.05 -4.89
C LEU A 28 7.13 -7.40 -6.08
N PRO A 29 6.13 -8.27 -5.89
CA PRO A 29 5.06 -8.49 -6.86
C PRO A 29 4.40 -7.16 -7.26
N CYS A 30 4.52 -6.78 -8.54
CA CYS A 30 4.02 -5.51 -9.04
C CYS A 30 2.56 -5.63 -9.55
N LYS A 31 1.94 -4.48 -9.83
CA LYS A 31 0.58 -4.40 -10.38
C LYS A 31 0.35 -5.33 -11.59
N HIS A 32 1.34 -5.49 -12.47
CA HIS A 32 1.22 -6.34 -13.66
C HIS A 32 1.09 -7.82 -13.30
N ILE A 33 1.85 -8.28 -12.32
CA ILE A 33 1.81 -9.67 -11.82
C ILE A 33 0.47 -9.94 -11.14
N PHE A 34 -0.02 -8.99 -10.33
CA PHE A 34 -1.37 -9.08 -9.76
C PHE A 34 -2.46 -9.10 -10.83
N HIS A 35 -2.34 -8.26 -11.87
CA HIS A 35 -3.31 -8.22 -12.97
C HIS A 35 -3.35 -9.56 -13.73
N GLU A 36 -2.19 -10.12 -14.06
CA GLU A 36 -2.09 -11.43 -14.71
C GLU A 36 -2.64 -12.55 -13.83
N HIS A 37 -2.30 -12.56 -12.54
CA HIS A 37 -2.84 -13.57 -11.65
C HIS A 37 -4.38 -13.46 -11.54
N MET A 38 -4.96 -12.26 -11.52
CA MET A 38 -6.41 -12.09 -11.38
C MET A 38 -7.16 -12.39 -12.67
N TYR A 39 -6.71 -11.85 -13.81
CA TYR A 39 -7.46 -11.82 -15.07
C TYR A 39 -6.73 -12.41 -16.27
N GLY A 40 -5.45 -12.76 -16.11
CA GLY A 40 -4.65 -13.43 -17.13
C GLY A 40 -4.92 -14.94 -17.20
N ASN A 41 -4.30 -15.56 -18.20
CA ASN A 41 -4.44 -17.00 -18.42
C ASN A 41 -3.64 -17.81 -17.40
N THR A 42 -2.57 -17.22 -16.86
CA THR A 42 -1.61 -17.91 -15.98
C THR A 42 -1.71 -17.38 -14.55
N LYS A 43 -1.93 -18.27 -13.59
CA LYS A 43 -1.94 -17.92 -12.16
C LYS A 43 -0.51 -17.84 -11.62
N LEU A 44 0.12 -16.67 -11.79
CA LEU A 44 1.53 -16.48 -11.43
C LEU A 44 1.83 -16.52 -9.92
N LEU A 45 0.95 -15.96 -9.09
CA LEU A 45 1.06 -16.00 -7.63
C LEU A 45 0.41 -17.26 -7.03
N THR A 46 1.02 -18.44 -7.21
CA THR A 46 0.59 -19.67 -6.51
C THR A 46 0.88 -19.58 -5.01
N ALA A 47 0.34 -20.50 -4.21
CA ALA A 47 0.61 -20.55 -2.78
C ALA A 47 2.12 -20.69 -2.48
N ASP A 48 2.82 -21.56 -3.22
CA ASP A 48 4.25 -21.78 -3.03
C ASP A 48 5.08 -20.54 -3.40
N VAL A 49 4.74 -19.89 -4.52
CA VAL A 49 5.38 -18.63 -4.95
C VAL A 49 5.15 -17.53 -3.92
N TRP A 50 3.92 -17.42 -3.40
CA TRP A 50 3.59 -16.45 -2.37
C TRP A 50 4.38 -16.70 -1.08
N LYS A 51 4.48 -17.96 -0.65
CA LYS A 51 5.26 -18.36 0.53
C LYS A 51 6.74 -18.00 0.37
N MET A 52 7.33 -18.25 -0.80
CA MET A 52 8.72 -17.87 -1.10
C MET A 52 8.93 -16.36 -0.99
N PHE A 53 7.96 -15.54 -1.40
CA PHE A 53 8.04 -14.10 -1.17
C PHE A 53 7.98 -13.76 0.32
N GLN A 54 7.07 -14.36 1.09
CA GLN A 54 6.97 -14.13 2.53
C GLN A 54 8.28 -14.47 3.27
N GLU A 55 8.86 -15.64 2.98
CA GLU A 55 10.13 -16.10 3.56
C GLU A 55 11.28 -15.12 3.27
N MET A 56 11.37 -14.58 2.04
CA MET A 56 12.40 -13.59 1.67
C MET A 56 12.35 -12.31 2.52
N PHE A 57 11.14 -11.88 2.92
CA PHE A 57 10.96 -10.67 3.73
C PHE A 57 11.16 -10.94 5.23
N GLU A 58 10.72 -12.10 5.73
CA GLU A 58 11.02 -12.56 7.09
C GLU A 58 12.53 -12.64 7.33
N GLU A 59 13.28 -13.21 6.39
CA GLU A 59 14.75 -13.26 6.45
C GLU A 59 15.41 -11.86 6.42
N SER A 60 14.75 -10.89 5.79
CA SER A 60 15.25 -9.53 5.65
C SER A 60 14.79 -8.58 6.77
N GLY A 61 14.00 -9.07 7.74
CA GLY A 61 13.47 -8.27 8.85
C GLY A 61 12.36 -7.28 8.46
N PHE A 62 11.76 -7.44 7.28
CA PHE A 62 10.66 -6.60 6.81
C PHE A 62 9.33 -7.38 6.93
N GLU A 63 8.35 -6.84 7.66
CA GLU A 63 6.97 -7.38 7.63
C GLU A 63 6.23 -6.82 6.41
N VAL A 64 6.28 -7.54 5.29
CA VAL A 64 5.58 -7.11 4.06
C VAL A 64 4.59 -8.20 3.62
N TYR A 65 3.31 -7.93 3.90
CA TYR A 65 2.10 -8.70 3.57
C TYR A 65 1.96 -10.06 4.29
N GLU A 66 1.23 -10.06 5.41
CA GLU A 66 0.87 -11.29 6.16
C GLU A 66 -0.05 -12.24 5.37
N SER A 67 -0.88 -11.72 4.45
CA SER A 67 -1.84 -12.53 3.72
C SER A 67 -2.16 -12.00 2.32
N ARG A 68 -2.71 -12.87 1.47
CA ARG A 68 -3.22 -12.54 0.14
C ARG A 68 -4.64 -13.05 -0.03
N GLU A 69 -5.61 -12.13 -0.07
CA GLU A 69 -7.02 -12.47 -0.27
C GLU A 69 -7.57 -11.89 -1.58
N SER A 70 -8.36 -12.69 -2.30
CA SER A 70 -9.20 -12.21 -3.39
C SER A 70 -10.47 -11.60 -2.83
N VAL A 71 -10.49 -10.27 -2.64
CA VAL A 71 -11.71 -9.58 -2.22
C VAL A 71 -12.65 -9.50 -3.42
N ILE A 72 -13.66 -10.37 -3.46
CA ILE A 72 -14.83 -10.18 -4.33
C ILE A 72 -15.56 -8.96 -3.76
N THR A 73 -15.44 -7.81 -4.42
CA THR A 73 -16.27 -6.66 -4.09
C THR A 73 -17.72 -7.00 -4.41
N PHE A 74 -18.44 -7.49 -3.41
CA PHE A 74 -19.90 -7.39 -3.39
C PHE A 74 -20.27 -5.93 -3.66
N VAL A 75 -21.38 -5.71 -4.38
CA VAL A 75 -21.93 -4.37 -4.62
C VAL A 75 -22.17 -3.74 -3.24
N GLN A 76 -21.21 -2.92 -2.81
CA GLN A 76 -21.33 -2.17 -1.58
C GLN A 76 -22.53 -1.25 -1.74
N THR A 77 -23.41 -1.25 -0.74
CA THR A 77 -24.46 -0.24 -0.66
C THR A 77 -23.81 1.15 -0.66
N GLU A 78 -24.49 2.19 -1.15
CA GLU A 78 -23.93 3.55 -1.17
C GLU A 78 -23.42 3.99 0.21
N LYS A 79 -24.10 3.56 1.28
CA LYS A 79 -23.67 3.77 2.67
C LYS A 79 -22.34 3.09 3.00
N GLN A 80 -22.13 1.83 2.58
CA GLN A 80 -20.84 1.15 2.79
C GLN A 80 -19.71 1.81 2.01
N LYS A 81 -19.99 2.25 0.78
CA LYS A 81 -19.01 2.97 -0.04
C LYS A 81 -18.61 4.31 0.59
N ASP A 82 -19.57 5.03 1.18
CA ASP A 82 -19.31 6.30 1.87
C ASP A 82 -18.48 6.11 3.16
N ILE A 83 -18.79 5.07 3.96
CA ILE A 83 -17.98 4.70 5.13
C ILE A 83 -16.55 4.34 4.71
N GLU A 84 -16.40 3.53 3.67
CA GLU A 84 -15.10 3.10 3.18
C GLU A 84 -14.30 4.28 2.60
N ASN A 85 -14.95 5.17 1.83
CA ASN A 85 -14.32 6.38 1.32
C ASN A 85 -13.82 7.29 2.46
N ARG A 86 -14.58 7.43 3.55
CA ARG A 86 -14.14 8.20 4.73
C ARG A 86 -12.91 7.57 5.38
N ARG A 87 -12.91 6.24 5.54
CA ARG A 87 -11.75 5.50 6.06
C ARG A 87 -10.52 5.68 5.19
N LEU A 88 -10.67 5.52 3.87
CA LEU A 88 -9.59 5.71 2.91
C LEU A 88 -9.03 7.13 2.92
N THR A 89 -9.90 8.14 3.05
CA THR A 89 -9.47 9.54 3.13
C THR A 89 -8.56 9.77 4.34
N VAL A 90 -8.90 9.23 5.50
CA VAL A 90 -8.06 9.33 6.70
C VAL A 90 -6.74 8.58 6.49
N ALA A 91 -6.80 7.35 5.96
CA ALA A 91 -5.61 6.54 5.70
C ALA A 91 -4.64 7.24 4.74
N GLU A 92 -5.13 7.79 3.62
CA GLU A 92 -4.31 8.53 2.66
C GLU A 92 -3.66 9.77 3.29
N LEU A 93 -4.38 10.49 4.15
CA LEU A 93 -3.83 11.64 4.86
C LEU A 93 -2.72 11.23 5.83
N THR A 94 -2.93 10.16 6.62
CA THR A 94 -1.93 9.67 7.57
C THR A 94 -0.69 9.14 6.87
N GLU A 95 -0.86 8.40 5.76
CA GLU A 95 0.28 7.91 4.98
C GLU A 95 1.07 9.08 4.38
N ARG A 96 0.42 10.09 3.81
CA ARG A 96 1.12 11.28 3.25
C ARG A 96 1.95 12.01 4.30
N VAL A 97 1.49 12.08 5.54
CA VAL A 97 2.25 12.66 6.66
C VAL A 97 3.47 11.79 6.97
N ARG A 98 3.28 10.47 7.13
CA ARG A 98 4.38 9.52 7.39
C ARG A 98 5.44 9.53 6.28
N ASP A 99 4.99 9.55 5.03
CA ASP A 99 5.83 9.63 3.83
C ASP A 99 6.68 10.91 3.76
N ARG A 100 6.21 11.99 4.37
CA ARG A 100 6.94 13.26 4.47
C ARG A 100 7.95 13.23 5.60
N TYR A 101 7.56 12.67 6.75
CA TYR A 101 8.46 12.42 7.87
C TYR A 101 9.71 11.62 7.42
N TRP A 102 9.51 10.45 6.81
CA TRP A 102 10.63 9.59 6.38
C TRP A 102 11.58 10.31 5.42
N ARG A 103 11.05 11.09 4.48
CA ARG A 103 11.89 11.89 3.57
C ARG A 103 12.72 12.95 4.27
N VAL A 104 12.23 13.52 5.37
CA VAL A 104 12.98 14.50 6.16
C VAL A 104 14.05 13.79 7.00
N GLU A 105 13.71 12.65 7.60
CA GLU A 105 14.63 11.85 8.41
C GLU A 105 15.78 11.26 7.58
N GLU A 106 15.50 10.74 6.37
CA GLU A 106 16.51 10.22 5.44
C GLU A 106 17.56 11.26 5.02
N MET A 107 17.24 12.56 5.10
CA MET A 107 18.21 13.63 4.82
C MET A 107 19.23 13.82 5.95
N GLY A 108 19.03 13.20 7.12
CA GLY A 108 19.93 13.28 8.27
C GLY A 108 19.97 14.65 8.97
N ASP A 109 19.07 15.57 8.61
CA ASP A 109 18.97 16.89 9.23
C ASP A 109 18.08 16.83 10.48
N VAL A 110 18.72 16.67 11.63
CA VAL A 110 18.05 16.57 12.94
C VAL A 110 17.16 17.78 13.21
N ARG A 111 17.63 19.00 12.88
CA ARG A 111 16.86 20.23 13.14
C ARG A 111 15.59 20.30 12.30
N ARG A 112 15.67 19.89 11.03
CA ARG A 112 14.48 19.83 10.17
C ARG A 112 13.51 18.73 10.61
N THR A 113 14.03 17.61 11.10
CA THR A 113 13.22 16.50 11.61
C THR A 113 12.46 16.93 12.86
N GLU A 114 13.14 17.52 13.83
CA GLU A 114 12.52 18.09 15.03
C GLU A 114 11.49 19.17 14.69
N ALA A 115 11.83 20.10 13.79
CA ALA A 115 10.89 21.14 13.36
C ALA A 115 9.64 20.55 12.68
N TYR A 116 9.79 19.49 11.87
CA TYR A 116 8.67 18.79 11.25
C TYR A 116 7.78 18.14 12.30
N ILE A 117 8.35 17.44 13.29
CA ILE A 117 7.62 16.82 14.39
C ILE A 117 6.84 17.88 15.18
N SER A 118 7.49 18.97 15.60
CA SER A 118 6.82 20.03 16.37
C SER A 118 5.69 20.71 15.59
N MET A 119 5.87 20.95 14.28
CA MET A 119 4.80 21.47 13.43
C MET A 119 3.63 20.49 13.32
N LEU A 120 3.92 19.19 13.22
CA LEU A 120 2.91 18.14 13.14
C LEU A 120 2.10 18.06 14.43
N GLU A 121 2.77 18.00 15.59
CA GLU A 121 2.15 17.98 16.91
C GLU A 121 1.25 19.20 17.14
N SER A 122 1.77 20.41 16.85
CA SER A 122 0.99 21.65 17.01
C SER A 122 -0.25 21.71 16.11
N SER A 123 -0.25 21.00 14.99
CA SER A 123 -1.37 20.96 14.05
C SER A 123 -2.37 19.85 14.37
N ILE A 124 -1.89 18.68 14.81
CA ILE A 124 -2.73 17.49 15.05
C ILE A 124 -3.32 17.48 16.46
N ASN A 125 -2.56 17.88 17.49
CA ASN A 125 -3.03 17.83 18.88
C ASN A 125 -4.34 18.62 19.09
N PRO A 126 -4.52 19.84 18.52
CA PRO A 126 -5.79 20.54 18.64
C PRO A 126 -6.97 19.78 18.02
N ILE A 127 -6.74 19.04 16.93
CA ILE A 127 -7.77 18.22 16.28
C ILE A 127 -8.13 17.05 17.20
N ILE A 128 -7.15 16.32 17.73
CA ILE A 128 -7.38 15.20 18.64
C ILE A 128 -8.16 15.67 19.88
N SER A 129 -7.72 16.75 20.52
CA SER A 129 -8.36 17.26 21.75
C SER A 129 -9.80 17.76 21.54
N GLN A 130 -10.18 18.17 20.32
CA GLN A 130 -11.57 18.52 20.00
C GLN A 130 -12.52 17.31 20.02
N PHE A 131 -12.00 16.10 19.81
CA PHE A 131 -12.80 14.88 19.75
C PHE A 131 -12.59 13.96 20.97
N GLU A 132 -11.61 14.23 21.84
CA GLU A 132 -11.42 13.51 23.11
C GLU A 132 -12.37 13.97 24.24
N ASN A 133 -12.89 15.20 24.17
CA ASN A 133 -13.76 15.79 25.21
C ASN A 133 -15.27 15.59 24.94
N LYS A 134 -15.66 14.47 24.31
CA LYS A 134 -17.07 14.14 24.02
C LYS A 134 -17.48 12.80 24.60
#